data_AF-A0A3D5U851-F1
#
_entry.id   AF-A0A3D5U851-F1
#
_cell.length_a   1.000
_cell.length_b   1.000
_cell.length_c   1.000
_cell.angle_alpha   90.00
_cell.angle_beta   90.00
_cell.angle_gamma   90.00
#
_symmetry.space_group_name_H-M   'P 1'
#
loop_
_entity.id
_entity.type
_entity.pdbx_description
1 polymer ?
#
loop_
_entity_poly.entity_id
_entity_poly.type
_entity_poly.pdbx_seq_one_letter_code
_entity_poly.pdbx_strand_id
1 'polypeptide(L)'
;ALRMMALHPIRFVVVPKFHAITIVMPILVMFSILVAELGGAGIAVLLLDTSIETFVSRSLEILTIKDIIISFGKSIWFAWVIVIIGSFYGFQVKGGAEGVGKATTAAVVSSIFAVILFDAVFSLLYL
;
A
#
# COMPACT_ATOMS: atom_id res chain seq x y z
N ALA A 1 -18.14 -15.67 19.54
CA ALA A 1 -18.72 -16.58 18.53
C ALA A 1 -17.69 -17.59 17.98
N LEU A 2 -16.67 -17.19 17.21
CA LEU A 2 -15.69 -18.13 16.62
C LEU A 2 -14.95 -19.03 17.63
N ARG A 3 -14.54 -18.49 18.79
CA ARG A 3 -13.96 -19.30 19.88
C ARG A 3 -14.94 -20.33 20.47
N MET A 4 -16.24 -20.05 20.42
CA MET A 4 -17.29 -20.97 20.89
C MET A 4 -17.52 -22.12 19.90
N MET A 5 -17.12 -21.95 18.63
CA MET A 5 -17.12 -23.00 17.59
C MET A 5 -15.79 -23.78 17.56
N ALA A 6 -14.92 -23.64 18.58
CA ALA A 6 -13.57 -24.20 18.64
C ALA A 6 -12.63 -23.76 17.48
N LEU A 7 -12.98 -22.71 16.74
CA LEU A 7 -12.19 -22.19 15.63
C LEU A 7 -11.24 -21.09 16.10
N HIS A 8 -9.98 -21.14 15.62
CA HIS A 8 -9.00 -20.09 15.87
C HIS A 8 -9.35 -18.84 15.03
N PRO A 9 -9.79 -17.72 15.65
CA PRO A 9 -10.29 -16.55 14.93
C PRO A 9 -9.21 -15.86 14.08
N ILE A 10 -7.94 -15.93 14.50
CA ILE A 10 -6.80 -15.40 13.73
C ILE A 10 -6.66 -16.15 12.40
N ARG A 11 -6.74 -17.48 12.44
CA ARG A 11 -6.58 -18.33 11.25
C ARG A 11 -7.74 -18.16 10.26
N PHE A 12 -8.95 -17.90 10.74
CA PHE A 12 -10.12 -17.76 9.89
C PHE A 12 -10.38 -16.35 9.36
N VAL A 13 -9.91 -15.30 10.05
CA VAL A 13 -10.21 -13.91 9.65
C VAL A 13 -8.99 -13.18 9.11
N VAL A 14 -7.81 -13.38 9.71
CA VAL A 14 -6.60 -12.62 9.33
C VAL A 14 -5.89 -13.27 8.15
N VAL A 15 -5.76 -14.60 8.16
CA VAL A 15 -5.04 -15.33 7.10
C VAL A 15 -5.64 -15.11 5.71
N PRO A 16 -6.98 -15.15 5.50
CA PRO A 16 -7.55 -14.85 4.19
C PRO A 16 -7.30 -13.40 3.77
N LYS A 17 -7.42 -12.45 4.71
CA LYS A 17 -7.15 -11.02 4.44
C LYS A 17 -5.69 -10.77 4.06
N PHE A 18 -4.76 -11.49 4.68
CA PHE A 18 -3.34 -11.40 4.40
C PHE A 18 -3.02 -11.86 2.97
N HIS A 19 -3.60 -12.98 2.52
CA HIS A 19 -3.43 -13.45 1.14
C HIS A 19 -4.06 -12.48 0.14
N ALA A 20 -5.27 -12.00 0.43
CA ALA A 20 -5.95 -11.04 -0.42
C ALA A 20 -5.13 -9.75 -0.60
N ILE A 21 -4.66 -9.13 0.49
CA ILE A 21 -3.92 -7.88 0.38
C ILE A 21 -2.56 -8.05 -0.31
N THR A 22 -1.91 -9.20 -0.14
CA THR A 22 -0.61 -9.50 -0.75
C THR A 22 -0.69 -9.51 -2.27
N ILE A 23 -1.83 -9.93 -2.83
CA ILE A 23 -2.06 -9.94 -4.28
C ILE A 23 -2.62 -8.59 -4.76
N VAL A 24 -3.55 -8.00 -4.00
CA VAL A 24 -4.24 -6.77 -4.42
C VAL A 24 -3.33 -5.55 -4.36
N MET A 25 -2.43 -5.44 -3.38
CA MET A 25 -1.55 -4.27 -3.25
C MET A 25 -0.59 -4.08 -4.44
N PRO A 26 0.13 -5.11 -4.91
CA PRO A 26 0.98 -4.97 -6.11
C PRO A 26 0.18 -4.58 -7.37
N ILE A 27 -1.03 -5.11 -7.53
CA ILE A 27 -1.92 -4.75 -8.65
C ILE A 27 -2.33 -3.28 -8.56
N LEU A 28 -2.69 -2.80 -7.37
CA LEU A 28 -3.03 -1.39 -7.14
C LEU A 28 -1.84 -0.47 -7.39
N VAL A 29 -0.63 -0.88 -7.03
CA VAL A 29 0.59 -0.10 -7.30
C VAL A 29 0.86 -0.01 -8.80
N MET A 30 0.74 -1.12 -9.56
CA MET A 30 0.83 -1.05 -11.03
C MET A 30 -0.19 -0.09 -11.63
N PHE A 31 -1.44 -0.19 -11.19
CA PHE A 31 -2.50 0.70 -11.66
C PHE A 31 -2.18 2.17 -11.33
N SER A 32 -1.69 2.44 -10.13
CA SER A 32 -1.29 3.78 -9.72
C SER A 32 -0.14 4.34 -10.56
N ILE A 33 0.85 3.52 -10.92
CA ILE A 33 1.97 3.94 -11.79
C ILE A 33 1.45 4.30 -13.19
N LEU A 34 0.56 3.48 -13.76
CA LEU A 34 -0.02 3.75 -15.08
C LEU A 34 -0.83 5.05 -15.09
N VAL A 35 -1.67 5.26 -14.07
CA VAL A 35 -2.46 6.50 -13.95
C VAL A 35 -1.56 7.71 -13.70
N ALA A 36 -0.50 7.56 -12.90
CA ALA A 36 0.48 8.61 -12.65
C ALA A 36 1.22 9.01 -13.93
N GLU A 37 1.67 8.04 -14.73
CA GLU A 37 2.37 8.30 -16.01
C GLU A 37 1.44 9.00 -17.01
N LEU A 38 0.19 8.55 -17.15
CA LEU A 38 -0.80 9.19 -18.02
C LEU A 38 -1.14 10.62 -17.55
N GLY A 39 -1.28 10.83 -16.25
CA GLY A 39 -1.49 12.16 -15.66
C GLY A 39 -0.29 13.08 -15.88
N GLY A 40 0.93 12.55 -15.71
CA GLY A 40 2.18 13.25 -15.99
C GLY A 40 2.32 13.64 -17.45
N ALA A 41 2.02 12.72 -18.37
CA ALA A 41 2.02 12.99 -19.81
C ALA A 41 1.00 14.08 -20.19
N GLY A 42 -0.21 14.04 -19.61
CA GLY A 42 -1.23 15.08 -19.83
C GLY A 42 -0.76 16.46 -19.41
N ILE A 43 -0.13 16.57 -18.23
CA ILE A 43 0.44 17.84 -17.73
C ILE A 43 1.61 18.30 -18.62
N ALA A 44 2.52 17.39 -19.01
CA ALA A 44 3.69 17.71 -19.82
C ALA A 44 3.31 18.29 -21.20
N VAL A 45 2.24 17.78 -21.80
CA VAL A 45 1.74 18.29 -23.09
C VAL A 45 0.99 19.59 -22.93
N LEU A 46 0.09 19.69 -21.94
CA LEU A 46 -0.81 20.84 -21.81
C LEU A 46 -0.16 22.10 -21.24
N LEU A 47 0.83 21.93 -20.35
CA LEU A 47 1.43 23.04 -19.60
C LEU A 47 2.90 23.29 -19.96
N LEU A 48 3.63 22.27 -20.41
CA LEU A 48 5.07 22.35 -20.73
C LEU A 48 5.35 22.32 -22.24
N ASP A 49 4.33 22.24 -23.09
CA ASP A 49 4.42 22.20 -24.57
C ASP A 49 5.43 21.16 -25.09
N THR A 50 5.60 20.07 -24.34
CA THR A 50 6.54 19.00 -24.65
C THR A 50 5.81 17.91 -25.44
N SER A 51 6.42 17.42 -26.51
CA SER A 51 5.84 16.34 -27.30
C SER A 51 5.74 15.05 -26.47
N ILE A 52 4.66 14.28 -26.66
CA ILE A 52 4.44 12.99 -25.98
C ILE A 52 5.62 12.04 -26.21
N GLU A 53 6.19 12.04 -27.41
CA GLU A 53 7.36 11.23 -27.77
C GLU A 53 8.60 11.59 -26.93
N THR A 54 8.82 12.88 -26.67
CA THR A 54 9.92 13.34 -25.81
C THR A 54 9.68 12.94 -24.36
N PHE A 55 8.44 13.03 -23.87
CA PHE A 55 8.11 12.62 -22.51
C PHE A 55 8.35 11.12 -22.31
N VAL A 56 7.78 10.28 -23.18
CA VAL A 56 7.90 8.81 -23.08
C VAL A 56 9.36 8.35 -23.25
N SER A 57 10.11 8.94 -24.18
CA SER A 57 11.53 8.58 -24.36
C SER A 57 12.37 8.91 -23.12
N ARG A 58 12.14 10.06 -22.48
CA ARG A 58 12.82 10.44 -21.24
C ARG A 58 12.39 9.60 -20.05
N SER A 59 11.09 9.30 -19.91
CA SER A 59 10.59 8.38 -18.89
C SER A 59 11.27 7.01 -19.00
N LEU A 60 11.35 6.44 -20.21
CA LEU A 60 11.99 5.13 -20.44
C LEU A 60 13.52 5.14 -20.23
N GLU A 61 14.18 6.27 -20.47
CA GLU A 61 15.63 6.41 -20.25
C GLU A 61 15.98 6.46 -18.75
N ILE A 62 15.10 7.04 -17.93
CA ILE A 62 15.28 7.16 -16.47
C ILE A 62 14.80 5.90 -15.75
N LEU A 63 13.70 5.29 -16.22
CA LEU A 63 13.09 4.11 -15.59
C LEU A 63 13.97 2.88 -15.79
N THR A 64 14.53 2.37 -14.69
CA THR A 64 15.29 1.12 -14.71
C THR A 64 14.38 -0.04 -14.30
N ILE A 65 14.61 -1.24 -14.84
CA ILE A 65 13.90 -2.47 -14.42
C ILE A 65 14.00 -2.69 -12.90
N LYS A 66 15.11 -2.24 -12.29
CA LYS A 66 15.33 -2.26 -10.84
C LYS A 66 14.23 -1.49 -10.09
N ASP A 67 13.81 -0.32 -10.58
CA ASP A 67 12.81 0.52 -9.91
C ASP A 67 11.45 -0.18 -9.85
N ILE A 68 11.11 -0.91 -10.92
CA ILE A 68 9.88 -1.71 -10.99
C ILE A 68 9.93 -2.85 -9.96
N ILE A 69 11.02 -3.62 -9.93
CA ILE A 69 11.17 -4.74 -8.99
C ILE A 69 11.15 -4.26 -7.54
N ILE A 70 11.84 -3.15 -7.24
CA ILE A 70 11.88 -2.56 -5.90
C ILE A 70 10.49 -2.06 -5.49
N SER A 71 9.78 -1.38 -6.38
CA SER A 71 8.42 -0.89 -6.12
C SER A 71 7.46 -2.04 -5.83
N PHE A 72 7.57 -3.13 -6.60
CA PHE A 72 6.83 -4.36 -6.35
C PHE A 72 7.15 -4.97 -4.99
N GLY A 73 8.43 -5.13 -4.65
CA GLY A 73 8.86 -5.66 -3.37
C GLY A 73 8.38 -4.81 -2.18
N LYS A 74 8.54 -3.49 -2.26
CA LYS A 74 8.06 -2.54 -1.24
C LYS A 74 6.54 -2.62 -1.05
N SER A 75 5.77 -2.74 -2.14
CA SER A 75 4.31 -2.82 -2.07
C SER A 75 3.81 -4.00 -1.21
N ILE A 76 4.49 -5.15 -1.29
CA ILE A 76 4.16 -6.35 -0.50
C ILE A 76 4.46 -6.10 0.98
N TRP A 77 5.61 -5.50 1.30
CA TRP A 77 5.97 -5.16 2.68
C TRP A 77 4.96 -4.20 3.30
N PHE A 78 4.56 -3.15 2.57
CA PHE A 78 3.54 -2.22 3.05
C PHE A 78 2.18 -2.90 3.24
N ALA A 79 1.78 -3.80 2.33
CA ALA A 79 0.56 -4.59 2.46
C ALA A 79 0.50 -5.36 3.78
N TRP A 80 1.61 -5.99 4.16
CA TRP A 80 1.70 -6.78 5.38
C TRP A 80 1.62 -5.93 6.64
N VAL A 81 2.34 -4.81 6.67
CA VAL A 81 2.29 -3.84 7.77
C VAL A 81 0.87 -3.35 8.00
N ILE A 82 0.16 -2.97 6.93
CA ILE A 82 -1.22 -2.46 6.99
C ILE A 82 -2.17 -3.54 7.54
N VAL A 83 -2.10 -4.79 7.06
CA VAL A 83 -2.98 -5.85 7.55
C VAL A 83 -2.70 -6.22 9.01
N ILE A 84 -1.44 -6.23 9.42
CA ILE A 84 -1.08 -6.54 10.81
C ILE A 84 -1.62 -5.45 11.74
N ILE A 85 -1.38 -4.19 11.43
CA ILE A 85 -1.85 -3.06 12.26
C ILE A 85 -3.38 -2.99 12.26
N GLY A 86 -4.01 -3.11 11.09
CA GLY A 86 -5.47 -3.11 10.97
C GLY A 86 -6.13 -4.26 11.74
N SER A 87 -5.53 -5.45 11.71
CA SER A 87 -6.03 -6.61 12.47
C SER A 87 -5.83 -6.42 13.98
N PHE A 88 -4.67 -5.88 14.39
CA PHE A 88 -4.34 -5.64 15.80
C PHE A 88 -5.34 -4.68 16.47
N TYR A 89 -5.62 -3.55 15.84
CA TYR A 89 -6.61 -2.59 16.33
C TYR A 89 -8.03 -3.14 16.23
N GLY A 90 -8.34 -3.89 15.16
CA GLY A 90 -9.64 -4.54 14.98
C GLY A 90 -9.98 -5.55 16.09
N PHE A 91 -9.00 -6.29 16.62
CA PHE A 91 -9.21 -7.20 17.76
C PHE A 91 -9.29 -6.49 19.12
N GLN A 92 -8.82 -5.25 19.22
CA GLN A 92 -8.81 -4.47 20.46
C GLN A 92 -10.05 -3.60 20.67
N VAL A 93 -10.94 -3.53 19.68
CA VAL A 93 -12.20 -2.77 19.77
C VAL A 93 -13.03 -3.24 20.97
N LYS A 94 -13.43 -2.29 21.81
CA LYS A 94 -14.36 -2.48 22.94
C LYS A 94 -15.35 -1.31 22.97
N GLY A 95 -16.59 -1.54 23.40
CA GLY A 95 -17.55 -0.45 23.67
C GLY A 95 -18.44 -0.03 22.50
N GLY A 96 -18.85 -0.96 21.61
CA GLY A 96 -19.83 -0.67 20.57
C GLY A 96 -19.34 0.27 19.46
N ALA A 97 -20.25 0.98 18.80
CA ALA A 97 -19.96 1.78 17.59
C ALA A 97 -18.93 2.91 17.82
N GLU A 98 -18.94 3.55 18.99
CA GLU A 98 -17.97 4.60 19.33
C GLU A 98 -16.54 4.05 19.45
N GLY A 99 -16.40 2.85 20.04
CA GLY A 99 -15.13 2.15 20.14
C GLY A 99 -14.57 1.73 18.78
N VAL A 100 -15.43 1.36 17.82
CA VAL A 100 -15.03 1.03 16.45
C VAL A 100 -14.44 2.27 15.76
N GLY A 101 -15.09 3.43 15.89
CA GLY A 101 -14.60 4.68 15.31
C GLY A 101 -13.23 5.05 15.83
N LYS A 102 -13.06 5.05 17.17
CA LYS A 102 -11.76 5.35 17.82
C LYS A 102 -10.65 4.39 17.40
N ALA A 103 -10.93 3.09 17.39
CA ALA A 103 -9.96 2.09 16.97
C ALA A 103 -9.60 2.21 15.48
N THR A 104 -10.56 2.56 14.62
CA THR A 104 -10.30 2.74 13.18
C THR A 104 -9.38 3.93 12.93
N THR A 105 -9.63 5.08 13.58
CA THR A 105 -8.74 6.25 13.47
C THR A 105 -7.34 5.94 13.98
N ALA A 106 -7.22 5.29 15.14
CA ALA A 106 -5.93 4.87 15.69
C ALA A 106 -5.19 3.89 14.76
N ALA A 107 -5.92 2.96 14.13
CA ALA A 107 -5.37 2.03 13.16
C ALA A 107 -4.82 2.73 11.92
N VAL A 108 -5.57 3.69 11.36
CA VAL A 108 -5.16 4.43 10.16
C VAL A 108 -3.91 5.28 10.46
N VAL A 109 -3.92 6.05 11.55
CA VAL A 109 -2.77 6.89 11.93
C VAL A 109 -1.51 6.04 12.18
N SER A 110 -1.66 4.94 12.92
CA SER A 110 -0.53 4.03 13.19
C SER A 110 -0.02 3.36 11.92
N SER A 111 -0.93 2.98 11.01
CA SER A 111 -0.56 2.34 9.74
C SER A 111 0.21 3.30 8.84
N ILE A 112 -0.27 4.54 8.70
CA ILE A 112 0.41 5.57 7.88
C ILE A 112 1.79 5.87 8.46
N PHE A 113 1.89 6.06 9.77
CA PHE A 113 3.17 6.34 10.43
C PHE A 113 4.17 5.17 10.24
N ALA A 114 3.72 3.93 10.42
CA ALA A 114 4.56 2.75 10.20
C ALA A 114 5.02 2.64 8.74
N VAL A 115 4.12 2.86 7.77
CA VAL A 115 4.46 2.83 6.35
C VAL A 115 5.51 3.89 6.01
N ILE A 116 5.35 5.12 6.49
CA ILE A 116 6.34 6.20 6.28
C ILE A 116 7.69 5.84 6.91
N LEU A 117 7.70 5.30 8.13
CA LEU A 117 8.92 4.87 8.80
C LEU A 117 9.65 3.78 8.01
N PHE A 118 8.92 2.74 7.58
CA PHE A 118 9.48 1.66 6.77
C PHE A 118 9.98 2.19 5.43
N ASP A 119 9.23 3.07 4.77
CA ASP A 119 9.65 3.69 3.51
C ASP A 119 10.96 4.48 3.68
N ALA A 120 11.10 5.27 4.74
CA ALA A 120 12.32 6.00 5.04
C ALA A 120 13.52 5.06 5.25
N VAL A 121 13.34 3.96 5.98
CA VAL A 121 14.38 2.94 6.18
C VAL A 121 14.77 2.28 4.85
N PHE A 122 13.78 1.90 4.03
CA PHE A 122 14.06 1.35 2.71
C PHE A 122 14.73 2.36 1.79
N SER A 123 14.35 3.63 1.86
CA SER A 123 14.97 4.71 1.07
C SER A 123 16.45 4.87 1.44
N LEU A 124 16.78 4.85 2.73
CA LEU A 124 18.17 4.92 3.21
C LEU A 124 19.02 3.70 2.82
N LEU A 125 18.44 2.51 2.71
CA LEU A 125 19.16 1.29 2.32
C LEU A 125 19.41 1.18 0.81
N TYR A 126 18.60 1.87 0.00
CA TYR A 126 18.68 1.83 -1.47
C TYR A 126 19.37 3.08 -2.07
N LEU A 127 19.66 4.09 -1.24
CA LEU A 127 20.51 5.24 -1.57
C LEU A 127 21.99 4.89 -1.37
#